data_AF-A0A934W0J7-F1
#
_entry.id   AF-A0A934W0J7-F1
#
_cell.length_a   1.000
_cell.length_b   1.000
_cell.length_c   1.000
_cell.angle_alpha   90.00
_cell.angle_beta   90.00
_cell.angle_gamma   90.00
#
_symmetry.space_group_name_H-M   'P 1'
#
loop_
_entity.id
_entity.type
_entity.pdbx_description
1 polymer ?
#
loop_
_entity_poly.entity_id
_entity_poly.type
_entity_poly.pdbx_seq_one_letter_code
_entity_poly.pdbx_strand_id
1 'polypeptide(L)'
;MPNGRRERAIPMIDLITAILALLAGFFALVASIGVVRFPDALSRMHASSKVGAFAGALALLAAAVDIGGTSAVTRAIIAILFLFLTAPIGAHLLGRSAAWRAGKGERPKG
;
A
#
# COMPACT_ATOMS: atom_id res chain seq x y z
N MET A 1 4.05 -42.86 -11.08
CA MET A 1 4.14 -41.83 -10.03
C MET A 1 5.53 -41.87 -9.39
N PRO A 2 6.44 -40.94 -9.72
CA PRO A 2 7.63 -40.66 -8.92
C PRO A 2 7.46 -39.35 -8.13
N ASN A 3 7.66 -39.47 -6.83
CA ASN A 3 7.60 -38.42 -5.84
C ASN A 3 8.87 -37.54 -5.93
N GLY A 4 8.88 -36.51 -6.79
CA GLY A 4 9.99 -35.56 -6.99
C GLY A 4 10.15 -34.49 -5.90
N ARG A 5 9.81 -34.82 -4.66
CA ARG A 5 9.76 -33.89 -3.51
C ARG A 5 11.14 -33.50 -2.94
N ARG A 6 12.21 -33.70 -3.70
CA ARG A 6 13.62 -33.57 -3.33
C ARG A 6 14.30 -33.05 -4.60
N GLU A 7 14.54 -31.77 -4.82
CA GLU A 7 15.43 -30.86 -4.11
C GLU A 7 14.94 -29.43 -4.37
N ARG A 8 14.10 -28.86 -3.49
CA ARG A 8 13.74 -27.44 -3.62
C ARG A 8 14.91 -26.59 -3.10
N ALA A 9 15.98 -26.50 -3.89
CA ALA A 9 16.81 -25.31 -3.79
C ALA A 9 15.88 -24.15 -4.11
N ILE A 10 15.53 -23.35 -3.11
CA ILE A 10 14.73 -22.15 -3.31
C ILE A 10 15.56 -21.27 -4.24
N PRO A 11 15.14 -21.05 -5.49
CA PRO A 11 15.89 -20.18 -6.38
C PRO A 11 15.94 -18.79 -5.73
N MET A 12 17.06 -18.08 -5.91
CA MET A 12 17.29 -16.78 -5.26
C MET A 12 16.14 -15.80 -5.50
N ILE A 13 15.48 -15.91 -6.67
CA ILE A 13 14.32 -15.10 -7.03
C ILE A 13 13.12 -15.34 -6.10
N ASP A 14 12.81 -16.59 -5.74
CA ASP A 14 11.71 -16.93 -4.83
C ASP A 14 11.96 -16.38 -3.43
N LEU A 15 13.22 -16.41 -2.98
CA LEU A 15 13.62 -15.84 -1.69
C LEU A 15 13.42 -14.31 -1.68
N ILE A 16 13.85 -13.63 -2.75
CA ILE A 16 13.67 -12.18 -2.90
C ILE A 16 12.18 -11.84 -2.92
N THR A 17 11.39 -12.53 -3.75
CA THR A 17 9.93 -12.35 -3.83
C THR A 17 9.26 -12.55 -2.48
N ALA A 18 9.62 -13.62 -1.74
CA ALA A 18 9.08 -13.90 -0.43
C ALA A 18 9.39 -12.78 0.59
N ILE A 19 10.63 -12.28 0.61
CA ILE A 19 11.02 -11.18 1.50
C ILE A 19 10.24 -9.90 1.15
N LEU A 20 10.14 -9.55 -0.13
CA LEU A 20 9.39 -8.36 -0.56
C LEU A 20 7.90 -8.49 -0.20
N ALA A 21 7.30 -9.67 -0.41
CA ALA A 21 5.90 -9.93 -0.07
C ALA A 21 5.63 -9.86 1.44
N LEU A 22 6.54 -10.40 2.27
CA LEU A 22 6.44 -10.31 3.73
C LEU A 22 6.56 -8.87 4.22
N LEU A 23 7.50 -8.10 3.67
CA LEU A 23 7.62 -6.68 3.99
C LEU A 23 6.37 -5.90 3.56
N ALA A 24 5.84 -6.15 2.36
CA ALA A 24 4.61 -5.55 1.89
C ALA A 24 3.44 -5.84 2.86
N GLY A 25 3.29 -7.10 3.30
CA GLY A 25 2.29 -7.50 4.28
C GLY A 25 2.46 -6.82 5.65
N PHE A 26 3.71 -6.74 6.14
CA PHE A 26 4.03 -6.03 7.38
C PHE A 26 3.63 -4.55 7.32
N PHE A 27 4.02 -3.84 6.26
CA PHE A 27 3.65 -2.43 6.11
C PHE A 27 2.14 -2.25 5.89
N ALA A 28 1.47 -3.17 5.17
CA ALA A 28 0.02 -3.13 5.05
C ALA A 28 -0.67 -3.24 6.41
N LEU A 29 -0.19 -4.14 7.28
CA LEU A 29 -0.70 -4.28 8.65
C LEU A 29 -0.48 -2.99 9.46
N VAL A 30 0.71 -2.41 9.39
CA VAL A 30 1.03 -1.14 10.08
C VAL A 30 0.13 0.00 9.57
N ALA A 31 -0.13 0.07 8.27
CA ALA A 31 -1.05 1.05 7.68
C ALA A 31 -2.48 0.87 8.23
N SER A 32 -2.99 -0.37 8.25
CA SER A 32 -4.30 -0.69 8.81
C SER A 32 -4.41 -0.36 10.30
N ILE A 33 -3.37 -0.67 11.09
CA ILE A 33 -3.33 -0.31 12.52
C ILE A 33 -3.35 1.21 12.68
N GLY A 34 -2.58 1.96 11.88
CA GLY A 34 -2.60 3.42 11.88
C GLY A 34 -3.99 3.99 11.61
N VAL A 35 -4.73 3.41 10.66
CA VAL A 35 -6.11 3.79 10.37
C VAL A 35 -7.05 3.53 11.55
N VAL A 36 -6.84 2.49 12.36
CA VAL A 36 -7.71 2.20 13.51
C VAL A 36 -7.30 3.00 14.75
N ARG A 37 -6.01 3.28 14.92
CA ARG A 37 -5.46 3.91 16.13
C ARG A 37 -5.63 5.44 16.16
N PHE A 38 -5.58 6.11 15.00
CA PHE A 38 -5.68 7.57 14.97
C PHE A 38 -7.15 8.05 15.07
N PRO A 39 -7.46 8.99 15.98
CA PRO A 39 -8.83 9.48 16.20
C PRO A 39 -9.31 10.46 15.12
N ASP A 40 -8.39 11.20 14.49
CA ASP A 40 -8.69 12.23 13.49
C ASP A 40 -8.54 11.72 12.05
N ALA A 41 -9.46 12.15 11.17
CA ALA A 41 -9.52 11.68 9.77
C ALA A 41 -8.27 12.04 8.95
N LEU A 42 -7.69 13.23 9.16
CA LEU A 42 -6.48 13.64 8.45
C LEU A 42 -5.26 12.87 8.97
N SER A 43 -5.20 12.63 10.27
CA SER A 43 -4.14 11.82 10.90
C SER A 43 -4.18 10.36 10.43
N ARG A 44 -5.38 9.77 10.29
CA ARG A 44 -5.58 8.43 9.73
C ARG A 44 -5.13 8.34 8.27
N MET A 45 -5.48 9.32 7.45
CA MET A 45 -5.02 9.41 6.06
C MET A 45 -3.51 9.55 5.95
N HIS A 46 -2.91 10.40 6.78
CA HIS A 46 -1.46 10.62 6.73
C HIS A 46 -0.68 9.33 7.01
N ALA A 47 -1.13 8.57 8.03
CA ALA A 47 -0.57 7.27 8.36
C ALA A 47 -0.80 6.25 7.23
N SER A 48 -2.04 6.15 6.73
CA SER A 48 -2.40 5.18 5.69
C SER A 48 -1.72 5.45 4.35
N SER A 49 -1.61 6.72 3.94
CA SER A 49 -1.07 7.06 2.62
C SER A 49 0.43 6.81 2.53
N LYS A 50 1.20 7.16 3.56
CA LYS A 50 2.66 6.93 3.55
C LYS A 50 2.98 5.44 3.60
N VAL A 51 2.45 4.76 4.62
CA VAL A 51 2.79 3.35 4.88
C VAL A 51 2.10 2.45 3.86
N GLY A 52 0.84 2.74 3.50
CA GLY A 52 0.08 1.96 2.53
C GLY A 52 0.59 2.10 1.10
N ALA A 53 1.05 3.29 0.67
CA ALA A 53 1.67 3.43 -0.65
C ALA A 53 2.98 2.63 -0.74
N PHE A 54 3.78 2.62 0.33
CA PHE A 54 5.00 1.83 0.40
C PHE A 54 4.72 0.32 0.38
N ALA A 55 3.71 -0.12 1.14
CA ALA A 55 3.26 -1.51 1.12
C ALA A 55 2.79 -1.95 -0.28
N GLY A 56 1.97 -1.13 -0.95
CA GLY A 56 1.50 -1.41 -2.30
C GLY A 56 2.63 -1.44 -3.33
N ALA A 57 3.61 -0.52 -3.22
CA ALA A 57 4.77 -0.51 -4.10
C ALA A 57 5.65 -1.77 -3.93
N LEU A 58 5.89 -2.20 -2.69
CA LEU A 58 6.61 -3.45 -2.42
C LEU A 58 5.88 -4.68 -2.96
N ALA A 59 4.55 -4.74 -2.83
CA ALA A 59 3.74 -5.83 -3.38
C ALA A 59 3.82 -5.89 -4.91
N LEU A 60 3.73 -4.74 -5.58
CA LEU A 60 3.87 -4.64 -7.05
C LEU A 60 5.28 -5.01 -7.51
N LEU A 61 6.31 -4.63 -6.74
CA LEU A 61 7.69 -5.02 -7.01
C LEU A 61 7.90 -6.52 -6.84
N ALA A 62 7.35 -7.13 -5.78
CA ALA A 62 7.37 -8.58 -5.59
C ALA A 62 6.74 -9.31 -6.78
N ALA A 63 5.57 -8.84 -7.23
CA ALA A 63 4.89 -9.40 -8.41
C ALA A 63 5.70 -9.23 -9.70
N ALA A 64 6.37 -8.09 -9.88
CA ALA A 64 7.22 -7.87 -11.06
C ALA A 64 8.45 -8.79 -11.09
N VAL A 65 9.04 -9.04 -9.92
CA VAL A 65 10.19 -9.93 -9.74
C VAL A 65 9.80 -11.40 -9.97
N ASP A 66 8.63 -11.81 -9.46
CA ASP A 66 8.09 -13.17 -9.60
C ASP A 66 7.68 -13.50 -11.04
N ILE A 67 6.89 -12.62 -11.68
CA ILE A 67 6.40 -12.83 -13.05
C ILE A 67 7.53 -12.66 -14.05
N GLY A 68 8.44 -11.72 -13.80
CA GLY A 68 9.55 -11.40 -14.67
C GLY A 68 9.15 -10.79 -16.02
N GLY A 69 10.17 -10.38 -16.78
CA GLY A 69 10.00 -9.84 -18.13
C GLY A 69 9.56 -8.37 -18.19
N THR A 70 9.86 -7.73 -19.33
CA THR A 70 9.68 -6.28 -19.52
C THR A 70 8.22 -5.83 -19.36
N SER A 71 7.25 -6.68 -19.75
CA SER A 71 5.82 -6.33 -19.63
C SER A 71 5.38 -6.21 -18.17
N ALA A 72 5.79 -7.14 -17.30
CA ALA A 72 5.43 -7.13 -15.89
C ALA A 72 6.06 -5.93 -15.17
N VAL A 73 7.35 -5.66 -15.44
CA VAL A 73 8.07 -4.51 -14.87
C VAL A 73 7.41 -3.19 -15.29
N THR A 74 7.08 -3.01 -16.57
CA THR A 74 6.42 -1.79 -17.05
C THR A 74 5.05 -1.59 -16.38
N ARG A 75 4.24 -2.65 -16.27
CA ARG A 75 2.94 -2.58 -15.58
C ARG A 75 3.09 -2.23 -14.10
N ALA A 76 4.07 -2.81 -13.42
CA ALA A 76 4.34 -2.51 -12.01
C ALA A 76 4.77 -1.05 -11.82
N ILE A 77 5.64 -0.52 -12.68
CA ILE A 77 6.06 0.89 -12.64
C ILE A 77 4.84 1.81 -12.84
N ILE A 78 4.01 1.55 -13.85
CA ILE A 78 2.79 2.34 -14.10
C ILE A 78 1.85 2.28 -12.90
N ALA A 79 1.64 1.10 -12.33
CA ALA A 79 0.78 0.91 -11.17
C ALA A 79 1.32 1.65 -9.92
N ILE A 80 2.63 1.63 -9.68
CA ILE A 80 3.28 2.39 -8.61
C ILE A 80 3.06 3.89 -8.83
N LEU A 81 3.35 4.40 -10.02
CA LEU A 81 3.14 5.82 -10.34
C LEU A 81 1.68 6.23 -10.13
N PHE A 82 0.74 5.41 -10.59
CA PHE A 82 -0.69 5.65 -10.42
C PHE A 82 -1.11 5.66 -8.94
N LEU A 83 -0.58 4.74 -8.14
CA LEU A 83 -0.84 4.65 -6.71
C LEU A 83 -0.36 5.91 -5.97
N PHE A 84 0.87 6.37 -6.28
CA PHE A 84 1.43 7.59 -5.70
C PHE A 84 0.72 8.86 -6.17
N LEU A 85 0.11 8.87 -7.35
CA LEU A 85 -0.68 10.00 -7.85
C LEU A 85 -2.08 10.03 -7.23
N THR A 86 -2.69 8.87 -6.99
CA THR A 86 -4.04 8.77 -6.43
C THR A 86 -4.07 9.15 -4.95
N ALA A 87 -3.03 8.82 -4.19
CA ALA A 87 -2.90 9.15 -2.77
C ALA A 87 -3.07 10.67 -2.45
N PRO A 88 -2.36 11.61 -3.10
CA PRO A 88 -2.53 13.04 -2.85
C PRO A 88 -3.87 13.59 -3.34
N ILE A 89 -4.41 13.08 -4.45
CA ILE A 89 -5.73 13.48 -4.96
C ILE A 89 -6.82 13.10 -3.94
N GLY A 90 -6.80 11.85 -3.47
CA GLY A 90 -7.72 11.38 -2.44
C GLY A 90 -7.59 12.20 -1.16
N ALA A 91 -6.36 12.52 -0.75
CA ALA A 91 -6.12 13.34 0.42
C ALA A 91 -6.66 14.76 0.29
N HIS A 92 -6.50 15.38 -0.87
CA HIS A 92 -7.02 16.71 -1.15
C HIS A 92 -8.56 16.77 -1.07
N LEU A 93 -9.24 15.79 -1.68
CA LEU A 93 -10.70 15.70 -1.65
C LEU A 93 -11.24 15.47 -0.23
N LEU A 94 -10.60 14.58 0.52
CA LEU A 94 -10.96 14.33 1.92
C LEU A 94 -10.74 15.56 2.79
N GLY A 95 -9.63 16.28 2.61
CA GLY A 95 -9.36 17.55 3.29
C GLY A 95 -10.43 18.61 3.01
N ARG A 96 -10.83 18.78 1.74
CA ARG A 96 -11.93 19.68 1.36
C ARG A 96 -13.25 19.27 2.01
N SER A 97 -13.54 17.98 2.09
CA SER A 97 -14.77 17.47 2.72
C SER A 97 -14.77 17.69 4.24
N ALA A 98 -13.63 17.53 4.90
CA ALA A 98 -13.46 17.77 6.34
C ALA A 98 -13.65 19.26 6.67
N ALA A 99 -13.04 20.15 5.89
CA ALA A 99 -13.24 21.61 6.02
C ALA A 99 -14.71 22.01 5.82
N TRP A 100 -15.41 21.40 4.86
CA TRP A 100 -16.83 21.68 4.62
C TRP A 100 -17.74 21.20 5.75
N ARG A 101 -17.41 20.07 6.38
CA ARG A 101 -18.12 19.57 7.58
C ARG A 101 -17.88 20.47 8.79
N ALA A 102 -16.65 20.93 9.01
CA ALA A 102 -16.33 21.90 10.06
C ALA A 102 -17.12 23.21 9.88
N GLY A 103 -17.25 23.71 8.64
CA GLY A 103 -18.04 24.91 8.33
C GLY A 103 -19.57 24.76 8.53
N LYS A 104 -20.08 23.54 8.67
CA LYS A 104 -21.51 23.27 8.94
C LYS A 104 -21.82 22.90 10.40
N GLY A 105 -20.80 22.73 11.25
CA GLY A 105 -20.91 21.99 12.52
C GLY A 105 -20.88 22.81 13.82
N GLU A 106 -20.36 24.04 13.85
CA GLU A 106 -20.27 24.79 15.12
C GLU A 106 -20.70 26.25 14.95
N ARG A 107 -22.01 26.47 15.00
CA ARG A 107 -22.51 27.68 15.66
C ARG A 107 -22.80 27.29 17.10
N PRO A 108 -22.06 27.79 18.11
CA PRO A 108 -22.48 27.61 19.50
C PRO A 108 -23.88 28.21 19.63
N LYS A 109 -24.86 27.37 19.98
CA LYS A 109 -26.14 27.81 20.51
C LYS A 109 -25.99 27.86 22.02
N GLY A 110 -26.01 29.06 22.58
CA GLY A 110 -25.91 29.32 24.02
C GLY A 110 -24.75 30.24 24.32
#